data_AF-A0A1Q3V819-F1
#
_entry.id   AF-A0A1Q3V819-F1
#
_cell.length_a   1.000
_cell.length_b   1.000
_cell.length_c   1.000
_cell.angle_alpha   90.00
_cell.angle_beta   90.00
_cell.angle_gamma   90.00
#
_symmetry.space_group_name_H-M   'P 1'
#
loop_
_entity.id
_entity.type
_entity.pdbx_description
1 polymer ?
#
loop_
_entity_poly.entity_id
_entity_poly.type
_entity_poly.pdbx_seq_one_letter_code
_entity_poly.pdbx_strand_id
1 'polypeptide(L)' 'MAEQKNEGEGNHTAAKAYDDAQKKFAQSGKVKPAAEDAARAVDGPEGPSLREAERLGKAHAKAEDPALKR' A
#
# COMPACT_ATOMS: atom_id res chain seq x y z
N MET A 1 6.27 -8.29 -39.40
CA MET A 1 7.17 -8.80 -38.34
C MET A 1 6.58 -8.33 -37.03
N ALA A 2 6.24 -9.23 -36.11
CA ALA A 2 5.73 -8.83 -34.81
C ALA A 2 6.87 -8.13 -34.06
N GLU A 3 6.77 -6.81 -33.94
CA GLU A 3 7.68 -6.01 -33.13
C GLU A 3 7.60 -6.56 -31.71
N GLN A 4 8.67 -7.21 -31.24
CA GLN A 4 8.72 -7.71 -29.89
C GLN A 4 8.57 -6.50 -28.97
N LYS A 5 7.37 -6.32 -28.40
CA LYS A 5 7.17 -5.46 -27.24
C LYS A 5 8.21 -5.94 -26.24
N ASN A 6 9.17 -5.09 -25.94
CA ASN A 6 10.25 -5.42 -25.03
C ASN A 6 9.63 -5.73 -23.66
N GLU A 7 9.29 -6.99 -23.36
CA GLU A 7 8.68 -7.42 -22.09
C GLU A 7 9.75 -7.74 -21.02
N GLY A 8 10.96 -7.16 -21.16
CA GLY A 8 12.09 -7.27 -20.23
C GLY A 8 12.44 -5.94 -19.55
N GLU A 9 13.65 -5.86 -18.99
CA GLU A 9 14.20 -4.60 -18.45
C GLU A 9 14.18 -3.50 -19.53
N GLY A 10 13.67 -2.32 -19.19
CA GLY A 10 13.49 -1.22 -20.15
C GLY A 10 12.18 -1.25 -20.96
N ASN A 11 11.17 -2.03 -20.54
CA ASN A 11 9.83 -1.96 -21.13
C ASN A 11 9.16 -0.59 -20.88
N HIS A 12 9.36 0.35 -21.80
CA HIS A 12 8.73 1.67 -21.73
C HIS A 12 7.20 1.62 -21.72
N THR A 13 6.59 0.57 -22.30
CA THR A 13 5.12 0.43 -22.30
C THR A 13 4.61 0.05 -20.92
N ALA A 14 5.26 -0.90 -20.24
CA ALA A 14 4.91 -1.28 -18.88
C ALA A 14 5.16 -0.13 -17.90
N ALA A 15 6.30 0.55 -18.03
CA ALA A 15 6.62 1.72 -17.21
C ALA A 15 5.56 2.82 -17.37
N LYS A 16 5.19 3.16 -18.61
CA LYS A 16 4.15 4.15 -18.87
C LYS A 16 2.78 3.73 -18.31
N ALA A 17 2.40 2.46 -18.47
CA ALA A 17 1.13 1.97 -17.95
C ALA A 17 1.09 2.04 -16.41
N TYR A 18 2.20 1.71 -15.75
CA TYR A 18 2.36 1.84 -14.31
C TYR A 18 2.23 3.31 -13.87
N ASP A 19 2.98 4.22 -14.51
CA ASP A 19 2.97 5.65 -14.18
C ASP A 19 1.56 6.25 -14.34
N ASP A 20 0.88 5.92 -15.44
CA ASP A 20 -0.49 6.38 -15.69
C ASP A 20 -1.47 5.82 -14.65
N ALA A 21 -1.30 4.56 -14.22
CA ALA A 21 -2.12 3.96 -13.18
C ALA A 21 -1.88 4.61 -11.80
N GLN A 22 -0.62 4.86 -11.44
CA GLN A 22 -0.26 5.55 -10.20
C GLN A 22 -0.84 6.97 -10.17
N LYS A 23 -0.70 7.72 -11.27
CA LYS A 23 -1.26 9.06 -11.39
C LYS A 23 -2.78 9.06 -11.26
N LYS A 24 -3.47 8.14 -11.93
CA LYS A 24 -4.93 7.99 -11.81
C LYS A 24 -5.35 7.63 -10.40
N PHE A 25 -4.62 6.74 -9.73
CA PHE A 25 -4.92 6.36 -8.34
C PHE A 25 -4.77 7.55 -7.39
N ALA A 26 -3.66 8.29 -7.48
CA ALA A 26 -3.43 9.49 -6.68
C ALA A 26 -4.52 10.55 -6.91
N GLN A 27 -4.93 10.74 -8.17
CA GLN A 27 -5.98 11.70 -8.54
C GLN A 27 -7.40 11.20 -8.25
N SER A 28 -7.61 9.91 -8.01
CA SER A 28 -8.94 9.34 -7.78
C SER A 28 -9.64 9.86 -6.52
N GLY A 29 -8.89 10.52 -5.63
CA GLY A 29 -9.42 11.10 -4.39
C GLY A 29 -9.83 10.07 -3.34
N LYS A 30 -9.70 8.76 -3.61
CA LYS A 30 -10.13 7.67 -2.72
C LYS A 30 -9.29 7.55 -1.45
N VAL A 31 -8.07 8.07 -1.46
CA VAL A 31 -7.14 7.97 -0.32
C VAL A 31 -7.65 8.73 0.89
N LYS A 32 -8.18 9.94 0.70
CA LYS A 32 -8.63 10.78 1.82
C LYS A 32 -9.82 10.15 2.56
N PRO A 33 -10.92 9.74 1.90
CA PRO A 33 -12.01 9.03 2.56
C PRO A 33 -11.54 7.77 3.28
N ALA A 34 -10.71 6.94 2.63
CA ALA A 34 -10.20 5.72 3.26
C ALA A 34 -9.38 6.00 4.53
N ALA A 35 -8.56 7.07 4.52
CA ALA A 35 -7.81 7.49 5.70
C ALA A 35 -8.72 7.99 6.83
N GLU A 36 -9.74 8.78 6.50
CA GLU A 36 -10.74 9.25 7.48
C GLU A 36 -11.53 8.09 8.07
N ASP A 37 -11.92 7.11 7.25
CA ASP A 37 -12.63 5.90 7.69
C ASP A 37 -11.76 5.06 8.63
N ALA A 38 -10.50 4.86 8.28
CA ALA A 38 -9.52 4.15 9.11
C ALA A 38 -9.26 4.86 10.45
N ALA A 39 -9.16 6.19 10.44
CA ALA A 39 -9.00 6.96 11.68
C ALA A 39 -10.23 6.77 12.60
N ARG A 40 -11.44 6.85 12.05
CA ARG A 40 -12.67 6.61 12.82
C ARG A 40 -12.77 5.19 13.36
N ALA A 41 -12.30 4.19 12.62
CA ALA A 41 -12.22 2.80 13.09
C ALA A 41 -11.28 2.66 14.30
N VAL A 42 -10.06 3.19 14.18
CA VAL A 42 -9.02 3.10 15.22
C VAL A 42 -9.36 3.89 16.48
N ASP A 43 -9.99 5.07 16.34
CA ASP A 43 -10.40 5.91 17.47
C ASP A 43 -11.78 5.54 18.01
N GLY A 44 -12.52 4.72 17.26
CA GLY A 44 -13.87 4.28 17.56
C GLY A 44 -13.95 3.09 18.52
N PRO A 45 -15.16 2.53 18.68
CA PRO A 45 -15.41 1.46 19.64
C PRO A 45 -14.65 0.15 19.35
N GLU A 46 -14.29 -0.10 18.09
CA GLU A 46 -13.49 -1.26 17.68
C GLU A 46 -11.98 -1.06 17.86
N GLY A 47 -11.54 0.18 18.07
CA GLY A 47 -10.13 0.57 18.23
C GLY A 47 -9.32 -0.28 19.22
N PRO A 48 -9.81 -0.55 20.44
CA PRO A 48 -9.11 -1.40 21.40
C PRO A 48 -8.85 -2.82 20.86
N SER A 49 -9.82 -3.41 20.16
CA SER A 49 -9.68 -4.73 19.56
C SER A 49 -8.69 -4.72 18.40
N LEU A 50 -8.70 -3.67 17.57
CA LEU A 50 -7.75 -3.50 16.47
C LEU A 50 -6.30 -3.39 16.98
N ARG A 51 -6.08 -2.60 18.04
CA ARG A 51 -4.76 -2.47 18.68
C ARG A 51 -4.25 -3.77 19.29
N GLU A 52 -5.14 -4.54 19.92
CA GLU A 52 -4.76 -5.83 20.48
C GLU A 52 -4.40 -6.84 19.37
N ALA A 53 -5.17 -6.88 18.28
CA ALA A 53 -4.86 -7.71 17.13
C ALA A 53 -3.51 -7.34 16.50
N GLU A 54 -3.22 -6.04 16.36
CA GLU A 54 -1.91 -5.56 15.90
C GLU A 54 -0.78 -6.00 16.83
N ARG A 55 -0.94 -5.83 18.15
CA ARG A 55 0.05 -6.22 19.16
C ARG A 55 0.36 -7.72 19.08
N LEU A 56 -0.66 -8.57 18.97
CA LEU A 56 -0.49 -10.02 18.82
C LEU A 56 0.20 -10.37 17.50
N GLY A 57 -0.21 -9.73 16.40
CA GLY A 57 0.43 -9.93 15.09
C GLY A 57 1.92 -9.60 15.11
N LYS A 58 2.28 -8.45 15.70
CA LYS A 58 3.68 -8.02 15.87
C LYS A 58 4.48 -8.96 16.76
N ALA A 59 3.88 -9.51 17.82
CA ALA A 59 4.54 -10.47 18.70
C ALA A 59 4.90 -11.78 17.99
N HIS A 60 4.15 -12.16 16.95
CA HIS A 60 4.38 -13.37 16.15
C HIS A 60 5.14 -13.12 14.84
N ALA A 61 5.42 -11.85 14.50
CA ALA A 61 6.16 -11.52 13.29
C ALA A 61 7.62 -11.98 13.42
N LYS A 62 8.16 -12.55 12.32
CA LYS A 62 9.63 -12.65 12.17
C LYS A 62 10.17 -11.23 12.27
N ALA A 63 11.17 -11.03 13.14
CA ALA A 63 11.71 -9.74 13.56
C ALA A 63 11.54 -8.62 12.52
N GLU A 64 10.94 -7.50 12.94
CA GLU A 64 10.86 -6.29 12.12
C GLU A 64 12.25 -5.84 11.66
N ASP A 65 12.33 -5.29 10.45
CA ASP A 65 13.58 -4.73 9.92
C ASP A 65 14.17 -3.73 10.93
N PRO A 66 15.41 -3.93 11.40
CA PRO A 66 16.07 -3.00 12.32
C PRO A 66 16.11 -1.55 11.83
N ALA A 67 16.02 -1.31 10.52
CA ALA A 67 15.93 0.02 9.93
C ALA A 67 14.62 0.76 10.26
N LEU A 68 13.57 0.06 10.69
CA LEU A 68 12.29 0.67 11.11
C LEU A 68 12.37 1.32 12.51
N LYS A 69 13.41 1.01 13.29
CA LYS A 69 13.60 1.52 14.66
C LYS A 69 14.63 2.67 14.75
N ARG A 70 15.12 3.16 13.61
CA ARG A 70 16.17 4.19 13.52
C ARG A 70 15.63 5.58 13.21
#